data_AF-A0A9P7FV53-F1
#
_entry.id   AF-A0A9P7FV53-F1
#
_cell.length_a   1.000
_cell.length_b   1.000
_cell.length_c   1.000
_cell.angle_alpha   90.00
_cell.angle_beta   90.00
_cell.angle_gamma   90.00
#
_symmetry.space_group_name_H-M   'P 1'
#
loop_
_entity.id
_entity.type
_entity.pdbx_description
1 polymer ?
#
loop_
_entity_poly.entity_id
_entity_poly.type
_entity_poly.pdbx_seq_one_letter_code
_entity_poly.pdbx_strand_id
1 'polypeptide(L)'
;MSQRLLYPSVADIFASQVVKDSFQKAWDDSFPTPETCREQGGFIYADGEGFRTFHISWAPPGAMESQSRREIDPTKSLSINLTTPILPDSASANAVLVATFHTHPLSPDAGGNEHPSNADMDNAYYRRMPGFVVSRSVLYYYNRVPGDEESDHRRRKTDNPNGYPRWAEGEFVEPQGAFLAGKIKWRPTSASNQRD
;
A
#
# COMPACT_ATOMS: atom_id res chain seq x y z
N MET A 1 22.39 -22.22 -15.63
CA MET A 1 21.18 -22.33 -14.78
C MET A 1 20.78 -20.91 -14.40
N SER A 2 19.62 -20.43 -14.87
CA SER A 2 19.14 -19.08 -14.52
C SER A 2 18.74 -19.08 -13.05
N GLN A 3 19.41 -18.25 -12.22
CA GLN A 3 18.97 -18.05 -10.84
C GLN A 3 17.58 -17.41 -10.88
N ARG A 4 16.62 -18.11 -10.30
CA ARG A 4 15.24 -17.66 -10.17
C ARG A 4 15.23 -16.38 -9.33
N LEU A 5 14.99 -15.22 -9.95
CA LEU A 5 14.76 -13.97 -9.24
C LEU A 5 13.49 -14.13 -8.40
N LEU A 6 13.65 -14.17 -7.08
CA LEU A 6 12.55 -14.21 -6.12
C LEU A 6 12.18 -12.77 -5.78
N TYR A 7 10.94 -12.37 -6.08
CA TYR A 7 10.39 -11.10 -5.62
C TYR A 7 10.41 -11.05 -4.08
N PRO A 8 10.59 -9.85 -3.49
CA PRO A 8 10.63 -9.73 -2.05
C PRO A 8 9.27 -10.10 -1.45
N SER A 9 9.28 -10.89 -0.38
CA SER A 9 8.09 -11.21 0.40
C SER A 9 7.63 -10.00 1.22
N VAL A 10 6.42 -10.06 1.79
CA VAL A 10 5.94 -9.05 2.76
C VAL A 10 6.94 -8.86 3.90
N ALA A 11 7.56 -9.95 4.38
CA ALA A 11 8.56 -9.89 5.44
C ALA A 11 9.84 -9.19 4.99
N ASP A 12 10.31 -9.45 3.75
CA ASP A 12 11.50 -8.79 3.19
C ASP A 12 11.26 -7.29 2.99
N ILE A 13 10.11 -6.91 2.46
CA ILE A 13 9.72 -5.50 2.27
C ILE A 13 9.66 -4.79 3.62
N PHE A 14 8.98 -5.38 4.61
CA PHE A 14 8.85 -4.78 5.93
C PHE A 14 10.18 -4.75 6.70
N ALA A 15 11.13 -5.65 6.44
CA ALA A 15 12.44 -5.63 7.09
C ALA A 15 13.26 -4.37 6.74
N SER A 16 12.98 -3.73 5.60
CA SER A 16 13.66 -2.52 5.14
C SER A 16 13.38 -1.30 6.02
N GLN A 17 14.43 -0.63 6.48
CA GLN A 17 14.31 0.60 7.27
C GLN A 17 13.68 1.74 6.46
N VAL A 18 14.03 1.87 5.17
CA VAL A 18 13.44 2.88 4.26
C VAL A 18 11.91 2.73 4.19
N VAL A 19 11.42 1.49 4.16
CA VAL A 19 9.99 1.18 4.13
C VAL A 19 9.33 1.54 5.47
N LYS A 20 9.92 1.13 6.60
CA LYS A 20 9.39 1.47 7.94
C LYS A 20 9.35 2.98 8.20
N ASP A 21 10.41 3.70 7.81
CA ASP A 21 10.48 5.15 7.95
C ASP A 21 9.41 5.82 7.08
N SER A 22 9.12 5.26 5.90
CA SER A 22 8.05 5.76 5.03
C SER A 22 6.66 5.46 5.58
N PHE A 23 6.47 4.33 6.27
CA PHE A 23 5.22 4.06 6.99
C PHE A 23 5.00 5.05 8.13
N GLN A 24 6.04 5.33 8.92
CA GLN A 24 5.96 6.34 9.97
C GLN A 24 5.70 7.73 9.37
N LYS A 25 6.40 8.11 8.30
CA LYS A 25 6.19 9.39 7.63
C LYS A 25 4.77 9.54 7.10
N ALA A 26 4.23 8.51 6.46
CA ALA A 26 2.85 8.55 5.96
C ALA A 26 1.88 8.77 7.12
N TRP A 27 2.13 8.07 8.24
CA TRP A 27 1.35 8.25 9.46
C TRP A 27 1.42 9.67 10.00
N ASP A 28 2.61 10.27 10.06
CA ASP A 28 2.77 11.65 10.54
C ASP A 28 2.06 12.65 9.61
N ASP A 29 2.22 12.48 8.29
CA ASP A 29 1.60 13.34 7.26
C ASP A 29 0.08 13.18 7.18
N SER A 30 -0.47 12.14 7.79
CA SER A 30 -1.92 11.92 7.89
C SER A 30 -2.60 12.86 8.86
N PHE A 31 -1.85 13.56 9.73
CA PHE A 31 -2.39 14.50 10.72
C PHE A 31 -1.84 15.92 10.48
N PRO A 32 -2.23 16.61 9.40
CA PRO A 32 -1.73 17.95 9.11
C PRO A 32 -2.15 18.99 10.15
N THR A 33 -3.33 18.81 10.77
CA THR A 33 -3.81 19.63 11.90
C THR A 33 -4.44 18.75 12.98
N PRO A 34 -4.63 19.24 14.20
CA PRO A 34 -5.28 18.46 15.26
C PRO A 34 -6.76 18.13 15.01
N GLU A 35 -7.41 18.81 14.06
CA GLU A 35 -8.84 18.68 13.74
C GLU A 35 -9.10 17.79 12.51
N THR A 36 -8.09 17.56 11.69
CA THR A 36 -8.23 16.90 10.39
C THR A 36 -7.24 15.76 10.22
N CYS A 37 -7.66 14.73 9.49
CA CYS A 37 -6.76 13.69 9.02
C CYS A 37 -7.03 13.30 7.57
N ARG A 38 -6.12 12.56 6.96
CA ARG A 38 -6.24 12.06 5.58
C ARG A 38 -5.37 10.84 5.35
N GLU A 39 -5.78 9.98 4.44
CA GLU A 39 -4.94 8.89 3.98
C GLU A 39 -3.70 9.43 3.24
N GLN A 40 -2.56 8.79 3.51
CA GLN A 40 -1.24 9.09 2.94
C GLN A 40 -0.56 7.79 2.57
N GLY A 41 0.34 7.83 1.59
CA GLY A 41 1.10 6.65 1.19
C GLY A 41 1.60 6.72 -0.24
N GLY A 42 1.78 5.55 -0.85
CA GLY A 42 2.26 5.46 -2.21
C GLY A 42 2.71 4.06 -2.61
N PHE A 43 3.84 4.03 -3.31
CA PHE A 43 4.35 2.89 -4.06
C PHE A 43 5.75 2.52 -3.57
N ILE A 44 6.00 1.22 -3.43
CA ILE A 44 7.28 0.66 -3.03
C ILE A 44 7.88 -0.04 -4.23
N TYR A 45 9.03 0.45 -4.66
CA TYR A 45 9.84 -0.09 -5.73
C TYR A 45 11.01 -0.87 -5.16
N ALA A 46 11.46 -1.91 -5.86
CA ALA A 46 12.69 -2.60 -5.54
C ALA A 46 13.56 -2.77 -6.79
N ASP A 47 14.87 -2.62 -6.61
CA ASP A 47 15.87 -2.91 -7.63
C ASP A 47 17.15 -3.52 -7.05
N GLY A 48 18.16 -3.68 -7.91
CA GLY A 48 19.43 -4.31 -7.58
C GLY A 48 19.37 -5.84 -7.57
N GLU A 49 20.52 -6.46 -7.33
CA GLU A 49 20.63 -7.92 -7.28
C GLU A 49 19.76 -8.48 -6.14
N GLY A 50 18.76 -9.28 -6.50
CA GLY A 50 17.83 -9.88 -5.55
C GLY A 50 16.83 -8.92 -4.90
N PHE A 51 16.52 -7.77 -5.52
CA PHE A 51 15.51 -6.82 -5.05
C PHE A 51 15.75 -6.31 -3.62
N ARG A 52 16.99 -5.91 -3.33
CA ARG A 52 17.43 -5.53 -1.96
C ARG A 52 17.40 -4.02 -1.70
N THR A 53 17.37 -3.20 -2.75
CA THR A 53 17.28 -1.75 -2.62
C THR A 53 15.83 -1.34 -2.82
N PHE A 54 15.25 -0.61 -1.86
CA PHE A 54 13.87 -0.15 -1.94
C PHE A 54 13.79 1.36 -2.17
N HIS A 55 12.86 1.76 -3.01
CA HIS A 55 12.57 3.17 -3.32
C HIS A 55 11.10 3.47 -3.11
N ILE A 56 10.81 4.71 -2.74
CA ILE A 56 9.47 5.14 -2.36
C ILE A 56 9.03 6.24 -3.31
N SER A 57 7.84 6.07 -3.87
CA SER A 57 7.17 7.10 -4.63
C SER A 57 5.84 7.44 -3.96
N TRP A 58 5.65 8.71 -3.64
CA TRP A 58 4.47 9.17 -2.91
C TRP A 58 3.31 9.42 -3.87
N ALA A 59 2.14 8.90 -3.55
CA ALA A 59 0.91 9.28 -4.23
C ALA A 59 0.44 10.66 -3.72
N PRO A 60 -0.38 11.40 -4.50
CA PRO A 60 -1.06 12.58 -3.98
C PRO A 60 -1.87 12.25 -2.73
N PRO A 61 -1.87 13.11 -1.71
CA PRO A 61 -2.64 12.88 -0.48
C PRO A 61 -4.14 12.70 -0.75
N GLY A 62 -4.82 11.92 0.08
CA GLY A 62 -6.28 11.87 0.11
C GLY A 62 -6.90 13.24 0.43
N ALA A 63 -8.18 13.42 0.12
CA ALA A 63 -8.87 14.70 0.30
C ALA A 63 -8.99 15.07 1.80
N MET A 64 -8.36 16.18 2.21
CA MET A 64 -8.31 16.63 3.63
C MET A 64 -9.68 16.96 4.22
N GLU A 65 -10.59 17.49 3.40
CA GLU A 65 -11.88 17.99 3.88
C GLU A 65 -12.89 16.88 4.21
N SER A 66 -12.49 15.61 4.04
CA SER A 66 -13.33 14.43 4.23
C SER A 66 -13.27 13.83 5.63
N GLN A 67 -12.31 14.23 6.47
CA GLN A 67 -12.08 13.61 7.79
C GLN A 67 -11.90 14.68 8.86
N SER A 68 -12.99 15.41 9.15
CA SER A 68 -13.08 16.06 10.45
C SER A 68 -13.28 14.96 11.50
N ARG A 69 -12.61 15.06 12.63
CA ARG A 69 -12.72 14.06 13.71
C ARG A 69 -14.14 13.89 14.28
N ARG A 70 -15.07 14.77 13.92
CA ARG A 70 -16.44 14.80 14.47
C ARG A 70 -17.49 14.23 13.52
N GLU A 71 -17.18 14.17 12.23
CA GLU A 71 -18.13 13.75 11.20
C GLU A 71 -17.37 13.38 9.93
N ILE A 72 -17.60 12.15 9.45
CA ILE A 72 -17.22 11.75 8.09
C ILE A 72 -18.15 12.48 7.15
N ASP A 73 -17.61 13.25 6.21
CA ASP A 73 -18.39 13.80 5.10
C ASP A 73 -18.59 12.67 4.07
N PRO A 74 -19.80 12.08 3.95
CA PRO A 74 -20.04 10.94 3.06
C PRO A 74 -19.93 11.33 1.57
N THR A 75 -19.85 12.63 1.25
CA THR A 75 -19.73 13.12 -0.12
C THR A 75 -18.29 13.24 -0.60
N LYS A 76 -17.31 13.03 0.30
CA LYS A 76 -15.89 13.19 -0.02
C LYS A 76 -15.14 11.87 0.11
N SER A 77 -14.29 11.60 -0.89
CA SER A 77 -13.49 10.37 -0.92
C SER A 77 -12.42 10.42 0.18
N LEU A 78 -12.56 9.54 1.17
CA LEU A 78 -11.55 9.31 2.20
C LEU A 78 -10.25 8.74 1.62
N SER A 79 -10.35 8.09 0.45
CA SER A 79 -9.32 7.27 -0.12
C SER A 79 -8.17 8.04 -0.77
N ILE A 80 -6.97 7.45 -0.67
CA ILE A 80 -5.83 7.83 -1.50
C ILE A 80 -5.90 7.17 -2.89
N ASN A 81 -5.49 7.91 -3.94
CA ASN A 81 -5.44 7.37 -5.29
C ASN A 81 -4.14 6.59 -5.54
N LEU A 82 -4.18 5.27 -5.36
CA LEU A 82 -3.09 4.35 -5.67
C LEU A 82 -3.23 3.72 -7.07
N THR A 83 -3.80 4.43 -8.05
CA THR A 83 -4.06 3.89 -9.39
C THR A 83 -3.01 4.22 -10.44
N THR A 84 -2.19 5.25 -10.20
CA THR A 84 -1.15 5.70 -11.15
C THR A 84 0.21 5.68 -10.46
N PRO A 85 0.95 4.54 -10.51
CA PRO A 85 2.29 4.47 -9.98
C PRO A 85 3.25 5.33 -10.81
N ILE A 86 4.20 5.97 -10.12
CA ILE A 86 5.22 6.82 -10.73
C ILE A 86 6.57 6.29 -10.25
N LEU A 87 7.44 5.91 -11.19
CA LEU A 87 8.81 5.49 -10.85
C LEU A 87 9.55 6.67 -10.22
N PRO A 88 10.13 6.54 -9.01
CA PRO A 88 10.83 7.64 -8.37
C PRO A 88 12.20 7.86 -9.02
N ASP A 89 12.66 9.12 -9.12
CA ASP A 89 13.94 9.48 -9.75
C ASP A 89 15.16 8.78 -9.13
N SER A 90 15.05 8.37 -7.86
CA SER A 90 16.10 7.63 -7.14
C SER A 90 16.25 6.16 -7.58
N ALA A 91 15.27 5.61 -8.27
CA ALA A 91 15.26 4.21 -8.69
C ALA A 91 15.91 4.04 -10.06
N SER A 92 16.55 2.89 -10.28
CA SER A 92 17.01 2.55 -11.62
C SER A 92 15.85 2.35 -12.58
N ALA A 93 16.11 2.48 -13.89
CA ALA A 93 15.11 2.21 -14.93
C ALA A 93 14.57 0.76 -14.91
N ASN A 94 15.27 -0.15 -14.22
CA ASN A 94 14.90 -1.56 -14.08
C ASN A 94 14.17 -1.85 -12.76
N ALA A 95 13.88 -0.84 -11.95
CA ALA A 95 13.17 -1.06 -10.70
C ALA A 95 11.75 -1.55 -10.95
N VAL A 96 11.31 -2.45 -10.09
CA VAL A 96 9.99 -3.07 -10.20
C VAL A 96 9.13 -2.62 -9.04
N LEU A 97 7.86 -2.33 -9.33
CA LEU A 97 6.87 -2.06 -8.30
C LEU A 97 6.56 -3.35 -7.53
N VAL A 98 6.86 -3.37 -6.23
CA VAL A 98 6.74 -4.57 -5.39
C VAL A 98 5.62 -4.51 -4.36
N ALA A 99 5.14 -3.31 -4.01
CA ALA A 99 3.99 -3.13 -3.13
C ALA A 99 3.38 -1.73 -3.23
N THR A 100 2.16 -1.59 -2.71
CA THR A 100 1.57 -0.30 -2.34
C THR A 100 1.49 -0.17 -0.82
N PHE A 101 1.33 1.04 -0.32
CA PHE A 101 1.03 1.28 1.09
C PHE A 101 0.21 2.54 1.27
N HIS A 102 -0.62 2.56 2.31
CA HIS A 102 -1.30 3.77 2.77
C HIS A 102 -1.68 3.69 4.25
N THR A 103 -2.23 4.79 4.76
CA THR A 103 -2.67 4.92 6.15
C THR A 103 -4.18 4.89 6.26
N HIS A 104 -4.70 4.31 7.34
CA HIS A 104 -6.08 4.50 7.80
C HIS A 104 -6.04 5.27 9.14
N PRO A 105 -6.07 6.61 9.13
CA PRO A 105 -5.80 7.42 10.32
C PRO A 105 -7.00 7.62 11.25
N LEU A 106 -8.22 7.46 10.74
CA LEU A 106 -9.46 7.67 11.49
C LEU A 106 -9.72 6.47 12.42
N SER A 107 -9.97 6.74 13.71
CA SER A 107 -10.25 5.68 14.68
C SER A 107 -11.65 5.08 14.47
N PRO A 108 -11.88 3.82 14.88
CA PRO A 108 -13.21 3.21 14.87
C PRO A 108 -14.26 4.01 15.64
N ASP A 109 -13.88 4.66 16.75
CA ASP A 109 -14.78 5.50 17.56
C ASP A 109 -15.28 6.74 16.80
N ALA A 110 -14.53 7.19 15.78
CA ALA A 110 -14.92 8.27 14.87
C ALA A 110 -15.53 7.74 13.56
N GLY A 111 -15.91 6.46 13.51
CA GLY A 111 -16.46 5.80 12.32
C GLY A 111 -15.42 5.35 11.28
N GLY A 112 -14.13 5.40 11.63
CA GLY A 112 -13.06 4.93 10.77
C GLY A 112 -12.97 3.40 10.70
N ASN A 113 -12.22 2.89 9.72
CA ASN A 113 -11.91 1.47 9.59
C ASN A 113 -10.39 1.29 9.60
N GLU A 114 -9.85 0.59 10.59
CA GLU A 114 -8.40 0.33 10.68
C GLU A 114 -7.93 -0.81 9.76
N HIS A 115 -8.86 -1.59 9.21
CA HIS A 115 -8.57 -2.77 8.39
C HIS A 115 -8.54 -2.42 6.90
N PRO A 116 -7.81 -3.19 6.07
CA PRO A 116 -7.94 -3.11 4.62
C PRO A 116 -9.42 -3.23 4.20
N SER A 117 -9.86 -2.30 3.37
CA SER A 117 -11.18 -2.28 2.74
C SER A 117 -11.23 -3.22 1.53
N ASN A 118 -12.43 -3.51 1.01
CA ASN A 118 -12.57 -4.29 -0.24
C ASN A 118 -11.85 -3.62 -1.42
N ALA A 119 -11.85 -2.29 -1.49
CA ALA A 119 -11.15 -1.54 -2.53
C ALA A 119 -9.62 -1.73 -2.45
N ASP A 120 -9.07 -1.88 -1.24
CA ASP A 120 -7.65 -2.21 -1.04
C ASP A 120 -7.34 -3.60 -1.58
N MET A 121 -8.21 -4.58 -1.27
CA MET A 121 -8.08 -5.96 -1.76
C MET A 121 -8.16 -6.03 -3.28
N ASP A 122 -9.09 -5.29 -3.88
CA ASP A 122 -9.25 -5.18 -5.33
C ASP A 122 -8.00 -4.55 -5.96
N ASN A 123 -7.46 -3.47 -5.37
CA ASN A 123 -6.23 -2.85 -5.85
C ASN A 123 -5.05 -3.84 -5.84
N ALA A 124 -4.84 -4.56 -4.74
CA ALA A 124 -3.82 -5.60 -4.67
C ALA A 124 -4.05 -6.75 -5.66
N TYR A 125 -5.31 -7.13 -5.91
CA TYR A 125 -5.65 -8.16 -6.89
C TYR A 125 -5.32 -7.75 -8.31
N TYR A 126 -5.80 -6.59 -8.74
CA TYR A 126 -5.57 -6.10 -10.10
C TYR A 126 -4.09 -5.84 -10.36
N ARG A 127 -3.38 -5.35 -9.35
CA ARG A 127 -1.93 -5.13 -9.42
C ARG A 127 -1.10 -6.37 -9.13
N ARG A 128 -1.70 -7.46 -8.67
CA ARG A 128 -1.01 -8.69 -8.23
C ARG A 128 0.17 -8.41 -7.30
N MET A 129 0.14 -7.37 -6.47
CA MET A 129 1.19 -7.03 -5.50
C MET A 129 0.59 -6.96 -4.09
N PRO A 130 1.37 -7.25 -3.03
CA PRO A 130 0.88 -6.98 -1.69
C PRO A 130 0.64 -5.48 -1.48
N GLY A 131 -0.22 -5.16 -0.53
CA GLY A 131 -0.35 -3.81 0.01
C GLY A 131 -0.25 -3.79 1.52
N PHE A 132 0.02 -2.62 2.06
CA PHE A 132 0.14 -2.36 3.50
C PHE A 132 -0.83 -1.26 3.93
N VAL A 133 -1.54 -1.49 5.02
CA VAL A 133 -2.32 -0.45 5.71
C VAL A 133 -1.68 -0.15 7.06
N VAL A 134 -1.16 1.05 7.20
CA VAL A 134 -0.68 1.60 8.47
C VAL A 134 -1.89 2.10 9.26
N SER A 135 -2.16 1.49 10.42
CA SER A 135 -3.29 1.86 11.28
C SER A 135 -2.81 2.26 12.69
N ARG A 136 -3.72 2.73 13.54
CA ARG A 136 -3.41 3.08 14.94
C ARG A 136 -2.94 1.88 15.75
N SER A 137 -3.55 0.72 15.52
CA SER A 137 -3.35 -0.45 16.36
C SER A 137 -2.18 -1.32 15.87
N VAL A 138 -2.07 -1.53 14.56
CA VAL A 138 -1.08 -2.41 13.93
C VAL A 138 -0.78 -2.03 12.48
N LEU A 139 0.21 -2.67 11.87
CA LEU A 139 0.38 -2.74 10.42
C LEU A 139 -0.39 -3.94 9.89
N TYR A 140 -1.38 -3.68 9.05
CA TYR A 140 -2.01 -4.71 8.24
C TYR A 140 -1.24 -4.87 6.94
N TYR A 141 -1.17 -6.11 6.47
CA TYR A 141 -0.80 -6.39 5.10
C TYR A 141 -1.90 -7.22 4.47
N TYR A 142 -2.09 -7.02 3.19
CA TYR A 142 -3.01 -7.79 2.39
C TYR A 142 -2.27 -8.28 1.17
N ASN A 143 -2.41 -9.58 0.92
CA ASN A 143 -1.85 -10.21 -0.25
C ASN A 143 -2.88 -11.18 -0.81
N ARG A 144 -2.73 -11.50 -2.08
CA ARG A 144 -3.47 -12.61 -2.66
C ARG A 144 -2.98 -13.93 -2.05
N VAL A 145 -3.88 -14.90 -1.87
CA VAL A 145 -3.54 -16.21 -1.30
C VAL A 145 -2.36 -16.85 -2.08
N PRO A 146 -1.29 -17.27 -1.37
CA PRO A 146 -0.21 -18.08 -1.96
C PRO A 146 -0.75 -19.38 -2.56
N GLY A 147 -0.26 -19.78 -3.74
CA GLY A 147 -0.59 -21.07 -4.37
C GLY A 147 -1.22 -20.99 -5.76
N ASP A 148 -1.50 -19.79 -6.26
CA ASP A 148 -1.82 -19.61 -7.68
C ASP A 148 -0.54 -19.43 -8.51
N GLU A 149 -0.04 -20.55 -9.04
CA GLU A 149 1.14 -20.59 -9.91
C GLU A 149 1.05 -19.62 -11.09
N GLU A 150 -0.16 -19.33 -11.58
CA GLU A 150 -0.36 -18.41 -12.70
C GLU A 150 -0.07 -16.95 -12.30
N SER A 151 -0.46 -16.53 -11.11
CA SER A 151 -0.13 -15.19 -10.60
C SER A 151 1.35 -15.04 -10.27
N ASP A 152 1.94 -16.10 -9.73
CA ASP A 152 3.38 -16.19 -9.47
C ASP A 152 4.18 -16.14 -10.78
N HIS A 153 3.71 -16.81 -11.83
CA HIS A 153 4.28 -16.78 -13.18
C HIS A 153 4.10 -15.42 -13.85
N ARG A 154 2.96 -14.75 -13.65
CA ARG A 154 2.69 -13.42 -14.20
C ARG A 154 3.46 -12.32 -13.48
N ARG A 155 3.76 -12.41 -12.17
CA ARG A 155 4.78 -11.56 -11.48
C ARG A 155 6.12 -11.65 -12.16
N ARG A 156 6.54 -12.87 -12.50
CA ARG A 156 7.84 -13.14 -13.13
C ARG A 156 7.97 -12.66 -14.57
N LYS A 157 6.88 -12.21 -15.20
CA LYS A 157 6.86 -11.70 -16.58
C LYS A 157 6.79 -10.18 -16.67
N THR A 158 6.89 -9.45 -15.56
CA THR A 158 6.69 -8.00 -15.56
C THR A 158 7.91 -7.25 -15.04
N ASP A 159 8.75 -6.92 -16.00
CA ASP A 159 9.81 -5.93 -16.03
C ASP A 159 9.23 -4.50 -16.23
N ASN A 160 7.99 -4.26 -15.79
CA ASN A 160 7.30 -2.97 -15.95
C ASN A 160 7.46 -2.08 -14.69
N PRO A 161 8.27 -1.00 -14.74
CA PRO A 161 8.42 -0.05 -13.64
C PRO A 161 7.15 0.77 -13.35
N ASN A 162 6.13 0.74 -14.22
CA ASN A 162 4.85 1.42 -13.96
C ASN A 162 3.78 0.44 -13.44
N GLY A 163 4.19 -0.74 -12.97
CA GLY A 163 3.30 -1.77 -12.48
C GLY A 163 2.52 -2.47 -13.59
N TYR A 164 1.59 -3.35 -13.20
CA TYR A 164 0.74 -4.05 -14.16
C TYR A 164 -0.21 -3.08 -14.88
N PRO A 165 -0.48 -3.28 -16.19
CA PRO A 165 -1.62 -2.62 -16.80
C PRO A 165 -2.88 -2.99 -16.02
N ARG A 166 -3.78 -2.01 -15.79
CA ARG A 166 -5.17 -2.35 -15.46
C ARG A 166 -5.62 -3.33 -16.54
N TRP A 167 -6.30 -4.39 -16.14
CA TRP A 167 -6.97 -5.26 -17.11
C TRP A 167 -7.77 -4.37 -18.07
N ALA A 168 -7.80 -4.72 -19.36
CA ALA A 168 -8.62 -4.00 -20.31
C ALA A 168 -10.06 -3.96 -19.78
N GLU A 169 -10.74 -2.82 -19.91
CA GLU A 169 -12.16 -2.69 -19.55
C GLU A 169 -12.94 -3.87 -20.17
N GLY A 170 -13.54 -4.72 -19.34
CA GLY A 170 -14.35 -5.86 -19.78
C GLY A 170 -13.83 -7.25 -19.41
N GLU A 171 -12.57 -7.41 -19.00
CA GLU A 171 -12.06 -8.70 -18.51
C GLU A 171 -12.31 -8.88 -17.00
N PHE A 172 -13.49 -8.49 -16.48
CA PHE A 172 -13.77 -8.63 -15.06
C PHE A 172 -13.90 -10.12 -14.70
N VAL A 173 -12.85 -10.71 -14.14
CA VAL A 173 -12.94 -11.98 -13.41
C VAL A 173 -13.11 -11.59 -11.94
N GLU A 174 -14.31 -11.83 -11.40
CA GLU A 174 -14.55 -11.72 -9.95
C GLU A 174 -13.39 -12.40 -9.21
N PRO A 175 -12.81 -11.77 -8.17
CA PRO A 175 -11.78 -12.40 -7.39
C PRO A 175 -12.34 -13.63 -6.67
N GLN A 176 -12.22 -14.82 -7.30
CA GLN A 176 -12.64 -16.10 -6.75
C GLN A 176 -11.68 -16.64 -5.67
N GLY A 177 -10.73 -15.83 -5.21
CA GLY A 177 -9.74 -16.21 -4.21
C GLY A 177 -10.01 -15.53 -2.89
N ALA A 178 -9.99 -16.30 -1.79
CA ALA A 178 -9.82 -15.72 -0.46
C ALA A 178 -8.57 -14.82 -0.47
N PHE A 179 -8.62 -13.70 0.24
CA PHE A 179 -7.42 -12.93 0.50
C PHE A 179 -6.97 -13.16 1.93
N LEU A 180 -5.65 -13.14 2.13
CA LEU A 180 -5.09 -13.16 3.47
C LEU A 180 -4.78 -11.71 3.85
N ALA A 181 -5.64 -11.14 4.67
CA ALA A 181 -5.27 -10.00 5.50
C ALA A 181 -4.53 -10.56 6.72
N GLY A 182 -3.26 -10.23 6.85
CA GLY A 182 -2.46 -10.54 8.03
C GLY A 182 -2.12 -9.29 8.82
N LYS A 183 -1.52 -9.49 10.00
CA LYS A 183 -1.10 -8.41 10.89
C LYS A 183 0.37 -8.58 11.23
N ILE A 184 1.13 -7.50 11.15
CA ILE A 184 2.48 -7.39 11.71
C ILE A 184 2.34 -6.66 13.04
N LYS A 185 2.93 -7.20 14.11
CA LYS A 185 2.93 -6.57 15.44
C LYS A 185 3.92 -5.39 15.48
N TRP A 186 3.62 -4.38 14.67
CA TRP A 186 4.26 -3.08 14.59
C TRP A 186 3.15 -2.06 14.50
N ARG A 187 3.33 -0.89 15.10
CA ARG A 187 2.42 0.25 14.97
C ARG A 187 3.25 1.52 14.84
N PRO A 188 2.75 2.55 14.14
CA PRO A 188 3.42 3.83 14.11
C PRO A 188 3.45 4.45 15.52
N THR A 189 4.47 5.26 15.77
CA THR A 189 4.45 6.17 16.91
C THR A 189 3.45 7.30 16.67
N SER A 190 2.91 7.88 17.73
CA SER A 190 1.90 8.93 17.60
C SER A 190 2.44 10.15 16.85
N ALA A 191 1.68 10.64 15.87
CA ALA A 191 1.98 11.90 15.20
C ALA A 191 1.72 13.10 16.12
N SER A 192 2.38 14.24 15.89
CA SER A 192 2.26 15.43 16.76
C SER A 192 0.84 15.98 16.88
N ASN A 193 0.04 15.87 15.81
CA ASN A 193 -1.35 16.31 15.75
C ASN A 193 -2.34 15.14 15.89
N GLN A 194 -1.85 13.92 16.08
CA GLN A 194 -2.73 12.79 16.35
C GLN A 194 -3.35 12.97 17.72
N ARG A 195 -4.67 13.14 17.75
CA ARG A 195 -5.46 13.09 18.98
C ARG A 195 -6.15 11.73 19.10
N ASP A 196 -6.41 11.30 20.33
CA ASP A 196 -7.11 10.06 20.70
C ASP A 196 -8.61 10.26 20.91
#